data_AF-A0A258H7B4-F1
#
_entry.id   AF-A0A258H7B4-F1
#
_cell.length_a   1.000
_cell.length_b   1.000
_cell.length_c   1.000
_cell.angle_alpha   90.00
_cell.angle_beta   90.00
_cell.angle_gamma   90.00
#
_symmetry.space_group_name_H-M   'P 1'
#
loop_
_entity.id
_entity.type
_entity.pdbx_description
1 polymer ?
#
loop_
_entity_poly.entity_id
_entity_poly.type
_entity_poly.pdbx_seq_one_letter_code
_entity_poly.pdbx_strand_id
1 'polypeptide(L)' 'REHFPQQVLDTLIPRSVRISEAPSYGQSVISYDGGSPGSLSYLEAAAEIARRGEAA' A
#
# COMPACT_ATOMS: atom_id res chain seq x y z
N ARG A 1 0.90 8.05 -15.14
CA ARG A 1 2.32 7.63 -15.09
C ARG A 1 3.19 8.45 -16.05
N GLU A 2 2.70 8.79 -17.24
CA GLU A 2 3.48 9.54 -18.25
C GLU A 2 4.00 10.91 -17.79
N HIS A 3 3.21 11.67 -17.02
CA HIS A 3 3.62 13.00 -16.59
C HIS A 3 4.61 12.99 -15.40
N PHE A 4 4.57 11.94 -14.56
CA PHE A 4 5.40 11.81 -13.35
C PHE A 4 5.93 10.37 -13.20
N PRO A 5 6.81 9.92 -14.11
CA PRO A 5 7.22 8.53 -14.16
C PRO A 5 8.02 8.09 -12.93
N GLN A 6 8.75 9.01 -12.29
CA GLN A 6 9.61 8.71 -11.15
C GLN A 6 8.91 8.91 -9.80
N GLN A 7 7.89 9.75 -9.75
CA GLN A 7 7.17 10.08 -8.52
C GLN A 7 5.99 9.12 -8.27
N VAL A 8 5.46 8.51 -9.33
CA VAL A 8 4.37 7.53 -9.22
C VAL A 8 4.94 6.16 -8.87
N LEU A 9 4.30 5.48 -7.93
CA LEU A 9 4.61 4.08 -7.59
C LEU A 9 4.07 3.13 -8.67
N ASP A 10 4.80 2.04 -8.87
CA ASP A 10 4.37 0.94 -9.73
C ASP A 10 3.34 0.06 -9.05
N THR A 11 3.43 -0.07 -7.73
CA THR A 11 2.44 -0.76 -6.90
C THR A 11 1.11 0.00 -6.91
N LEU A 12 0.02 -0.73 -7.15
CA LEU A 12 -1.34 -0.20 -7.15
C LEU A 12 -2.08 -0.63 -5.89
N ILE A 13 -2.73 0.31 -5.21
CA ILE A 13 -3.62 0.00 -4.08
C ILE A 13 -5.05 -0.15 -4.61
N PRO A 14 -5.66 -1.35 -4.58
CA PRO A 14 -7.02 -1.55 -5.07
C PRO A 14 -8.05 -0.96 -4.10
N ARG A 15 -9.24 -0.63 -4.62
CA ARG A 15 -10.38 -0.33 -3.75
C ARG A 15 -10.73 -1.58 -2.95
N SER A 16 -10.78 -1.47 -1.62
CA SER A 16 -11.05 -2.60 -0.73
C SER A 16 -11.91 -2.15 0.45
N VAL A 17 -12.97 -2.94 0.72
CA VAL A 17 -13.83 -2.74 1.90
C VAL A 17 -13.03 -2.90 3.19
N ARG A 18 -12.10 -3.87 3.24
CA ARG A 18 -11.24 -4.12 4.42
C ARG A 18 -10.35 -2.92 4.76
N ILE A 19 -9.83 -2.21 3.74
CA ILE A 19 -9.06 -0.97 3.94
C ILE A 19 -9.96 0.09 4.60
N SER A 20 -11.21 0.20 4.15
CA SER A 20 -12.18 1.18 4.69
C SER A 20 -12.70 0.81 6.08
N GLU A 21 -12.80 -0.48 6.42
CA GLU A 21 -13.27 -0.95 7.73
C GLU A 21 -12.21 -0.80 8.84
N ALA A 22 -10.93 -1.04 8.53
CA ALA A 22 -9.85 -1.07 9.52
C ALA A 22 -9.79 0.18 10.44
N PRO A 23 -9.95 1.44 9.93
CA PRO A 23 -10.00 2.63 10.77
C PRO A 23 -11.11 2.62 11.83
N SER A 24 -12.27 2.04 11.54
CA SER A 24 -13.38 1.94 12.51
C SER A 24 -13.04 1.05 13.70
N TYR A 25 -12.10 0.11 13.53
CA TYR A 25 -11.56 -0.73 14.60
C TYR A 25 -10.30 -0.15 15.25
N GLY A 26 -9.85 1.05 14.83
CA GLY A 26 -8.63 1.67 15.33
C GLY A 26 -7.35 0.90 14.93
N GLN A 27 -7.42 0.12 13.86
CA GLN A 27 -6.32 -0.73 13.39
C GLN A 27 -5.86 -0.31 11.99
N SER A 28 -4.59 -0.59 11.67
CA SER A 28 -4.14 -0.55 10.27
C SER A 28 -4.75 -1.72 9.49
N VAL A 29 -4.84 -1.61 8.16
CA VAL A 29 -5.32 -2.74 7.34
C VAL A 29 -4.43 -3.99 7.49
N ILE A 30 -3.14 -3.80 7.76
CA ILE A 30 -2.18 -4.90 7.99
C ILE A 30 -2.50 -5.64 9.29
N SER A 31 -2.86 -4.91 10.34
CA SER A 31 -3.23 -5.47 11.64
C SER A 31 -4.65 -6.04 11.66
N TYR A 32 -5.57 -5.42 10.92
CA TYR A 32 -6.98 -5.81 10.85
C TYR A 32 -7.18 -7.09 10.00
N ASP A 33 -6.62 -7.13 8.80
CA ASP A 33 -6.72 -8.26 7.88
C ASP A 33 -5.46 -8.35 7.00
N GLY A 34 -4.39 -8.89 7.61
CA GLY A 34 -3.06 -8.97 7.02
C GLY A 34 -2.99 -9.75 5.70
N GLY A 35 -3.88 -10.74 5.51
CA GLY A 35 -3.97 -11.56 4.30
C GLY A 35 -4.85 -10.96 3.21
N SER A 36 -5.53 -9.85 3.46
CA SER A 36 -6.38 -9.21 2.46
C SER A 36 -5.56 -8.69 1.27
N PRO A 37 -6.13 -8.65 0.05
CA PRO A 37 -5.48 -8.03 -1.10
C PRO A 37 -5.03 -6.59 -0.84
N GLY A 38 -5.83 -5.82 -0.08
CA GLY A 38 -5.49 -4.45 0.29
C GLY A 38 -4.27 -4.34 1.21
N SER A 39 -4.18 -5.22 2.21
CA SER A 39 -3.00 -5.31 3.09
C SER A 39 -1.74 -5.66 2.29
N LEU A 40 -1.82 -6.68 1.43
CA LEU A 40 -0.70 -7.13 0.61
C LEU A 40 -0.22 -6.01 -0.34
N SER A 41 -1.12 -5.27 -0.98
CA SER A 41 -0.74 -4.13 -1.83
C SER A 41 -0.05 -3.00 -1.04
N TYR A 42 -0.43 -2.77 0.23
CA TYR A 42 0.29 -1.81 1.08
C TYR A 42 1.69 -2.30 1.46
N LEU A 43 1.87 -3.59 1.71
CA LEU A 43 3.18 -4.18 1.97
C LEU A 43 4.10 -4.08 0.73
N GLU A 44 3.56 -4.34 -0.46
CA GLU A 44 4.29 -4.16 -1.72
C GLU A 44 4.70 -2.70 -1.94
N ALA A 45 3.80 -1.75 -1.69
CA ALA A 45 4.08 -0.33 -1.84
C ALA A 45 5.14 0.14 -0.84
N ALA A 46 5.09 -0.35 0.41
CA ALA A 46 6.11 -0.07 1.41
C ALA A 46 7.48 -0.63 0.99
N ALA A 47 7.52 -1.85 0.45
CA ALA A 47 8.76 -2.44 -0.07
C ALA A 47 9.32 -1.67 -1.28
N GLU A 48 8.45 -1.16 -2.15
CA GLU A 48 8.85 -0.32 -3.27
C GLU A 48 9.45 1.01 -2.80
N ILE A 49 8.83 1.68 -1.84
CA ILE A 49 9.35 2.93 -1.25
C ILE A 49 10.73 2.68 -0.60
N ALA A 50 10.87 1.59 0.15
CA ALA A 50 12.15 1.23 0.77
C ALA A 50 13.26 1.04 -0.27
N ARG A 51 13.00 0.27 -1.33
CA ARG A 51 13.95 0.07 -2.44
C ARG A 51 14.32 1.37 -3.15
N ARG A 52 13.35 2.27 -3.38
CA ARG A 52 13.62 3.58 -3.98
C ARG A 52 14.45 4.48 -3.05
N GLY A 53 14.26 4.35 -1.74
CA GLY A 53 15.01 5.10 -0.72
C GLY A 53 16.45 4.62 -0.53
N GLU A 54 16.74 3.33 -0.69
CA GLU A 54 18.12 2.80 -0.66
C GLU A 54 18.95 3.21 -1.88
N ALA A 55 18.29 3.51 -3.00
CA ALA A 55 18.93 3.94 -4.25
C ALA A 55 19.17 5.45 -4.34
N ALA A 56 18.69 6.23 -3.36
CA ALA A 56 18.80 7.69 -3.28
C ALA A 56 19.99 8.12 -2.41
#